data_AF-A0A928A6A3-F1
#
_entry.id   AF-A0A928A6A3-F1
#
_cell.length_a   1.000
_cell.length_b   1.000
_cell.length_c   1.000
_cell.angle_alpha   90.00
_cell.angle_beta   90.00
_cell.angle_gamma   90.00
#
_symmetry.space_group_name_H-M   'P 1'
#
loop_
_entity.id
_entity.type
_entity.pdbx_description
1 polymer ?
#
loop_
_entity_poly.entity_id
_entity_poly.type
_entity_poly.pdbx_seq_one_letter_code
_entity_poly.pdbx_strand_id
1 'polypeptide(L)'
;MIDFESDYYDYLKKYNYSESTRESYIYSIKRVMKREKIWSWEQLGDKIDLLCVRYDVGGEEQEFGSKSDRTIINALKRYNEYFMTTAQYLEKIENFLLKLKQGIGKC
;
A
#
# COMPACT_ATOMS: atom_id res chain seq x y z
N MET A 1 15.61 -3.09 7.85
CA MET A 1 14.35 -2.34 7.76
C MET A 1 13.98 -2.33 6.29
N ILE A 2 12.78 -2.78 5.94
CA ILE A 2 12.36 -2.81 4.52
C ILE A 2 12.05 -1.37 4.14
N ASP A 3 12.61 -0.90 3.02
CA ASP A 3 12.21 0.38 2.44
C ASP A 3 10.95 0.15 1.60
N PHE A 4 9.79 0.41 2.20
CA PHE A 4 8.49 0.21 1.54
C PHE A 4 8.30 1.07 0.30
N GLU A 5 9.00 2.21 0.17
CA GLU A 5 8.92 3.03 -1.03
C GLU A 5 9.56 2.30 -2.22
N SER A 6 10.80 1.86 -2.02
CA SER A 6 11.58 1.14 -3.02
C SER A 6 10.93 -0.20 -3.38
N ASP A 7 10.48 -0.96 -2.36
CA ASP A 7 9.81 -2.24 -2.57
C ASP A 7 8.48 -2.08 -3.34
N TYR A 8 7.70 -1.04 -3.03
CA TYR A 8 6.49 -0.73 -3.81
C TYR A 8 6.82 -0.30 -5.24
N TYR A 9 7.89 0.46 -5.46
CA TYR A 9 8.34 0.81 -6.81
C TYR A 9 8.67 -0.43 -7.64
N ASP A 10 9.39 -1.39 -7.04
CA ASP A 10 9.70 -2.68 -7.66
C ASP A 10 8.46 -3.55 -7.88
N TYR A 11 7.50 -3.52 -6.94
CA TYR A 11 6.19 -4.13 -7.14
C TYR A 11 5.52 -3.58 -8.40
N LEU A 12 5.44 -2.26 -8.58
CA LEU A 12 4.84 -1.68 -9.78
C LEU A 12 5.60 -2.08 -11.06
N LYS A 13 6.92 -2.21 -10.99
CA LYS A 13 7.74 -2.69 -12.11
C LYS A 13 7.39 -4.12 -12.50
N LYS A 14 7.17 -5.01 -11.52
CA LYS A 14 6.73 -6.40 -11.75
C LYS A 14 5.38 -6.49 -12.48
N TYR A 15 4.50 -5.50 -12.29
CA TYR A 15 3.20 -5.40 -12.97
C TYR A 15 3.26 -4.63 -14.31
N ASN A 16 4.46 -4.41 -14.86
CA ASN A 16 4.67 -3.78 -16.17
C ASN A 16 4.19 -2.32 -16.27
N TYR A 17 4.10 -1.59 -15.15
CA TYR A 17 3.87 -0.15 -15.19
C TYR A 17 5.08 0.57 -15.81
N SER A 18 4.83 1.56 -16.68
CA SER A 18 5.90 2.41 -17.22
C SER A 18 6.60 3.17 -16.10
N GLU A 19 7.87 3.53 -16.29
CA GLU A 19 8.64 4.34 -15.34
C GLU A 19 7.91 5.63 -14.96
N SER A 20 7.40 6.36 -15.95
CA SER A 20 6.60 7.56 -15.75
C SER A 20 5.37 7.32 -14.88
N THR A 21 4.69 6.17 -15.03
CA THR A 21 3.53 5.84 -14.20
C THR A 21 3.94 5.52 -12.77
N ARG A 22 5.05 4.78 -12.59
CA ARG A 22 5.58 4.45 -11.26
C ARG A 22 5.94 5.72 -10.49
N GLU A 23 6.68 6.63 -11.12
CA GLU A 23 7.03 7.93 -10.53
C GLU A 23 5.80 8.77 -10.19
N SER A 24 4.82 8.81 -11.10
CA SER A 24 3.56 9.52 -10.90
C SER A 24 2.78 8.97 -9.70
N TYR A 25 2.76 7.65 -9.51
CA TYR A 25 2.10 7.02 -8.36
C TYR A 25 2.81 7.32 -7.05
N ILE A 26 4.14 7.16 -6.99
CA ILE A 26 4.94 7.52 -5.81
C ILE A 26 4.73 8.99 -5.44
N TYR A 27 4.81 9.88 -6.43
CA TYR A 27 4.59 11.31 -6.22
C TYR A 27 3.19 11.62 -5.70
N SER A 28 2.16 10.99 -6.27
CA SER A 28 0.77 11.16 -5.85
C SER A 28 0.54 10.69 -4.42
N ILE A 29 1.12 9.55 -4.04
CA ILE A 29 1.06 9.04 -2.67
C ILE A 29 1.77 9.99 -1.70
N LYS A 30 2.97 10.47 -2.02
CA LYS A 30 3.69 11.45 -1.18
C LYS A 30 2.89 12.73 -0.95
N ARG A 31 2.10 13.18 -1.94
CA ARG A 31 1.20 14.33 -1.76
C ARG A 31 0.08 14.05 -0.77
N VAL A 32 -0.50 12.85 -0.80
CA VAL A 32 -1.49 12.40 0.18
C VAL A 32 -0.86 12.31 1.56
N MET A 33 0.31 11.67 1.69
CA MET A 33 1.04 11.57 2.97
C MET A 33 1.30 12.95 3.59
N LYS A 34 1.73 13.93 2.76
CA LYS A 34 1.93 15.31 3.21
C LYS A 34 0.62 15.95 3.70
N ARG A 35 -0.50 15.72 3.01
CA ARG A 35 -1.83 16.27 3.38
C ARG A 35 -2.36 15.66 4.67
N GLU A 36 -2.18 14.35 4.83
CA GLU A 36 -2.64 13.55 5.96
C GLU A 36 -1.66 13.51 7.14
N LYS A 37 -0.53 14.24 7.03
CA LYS A 37 0.55 14.29 8.04
C LYS A 37 1.07 12.90 8.41
N ILE A 38 1.26 12.06 7.40
CA ILE A 38 1.84 10.71 7.50
C ILE A 38 3.33 10.81 7.16
N TRP A 39 4.17 10.26 8.02
CA TRP A 39 5.64 10.44 7.93
C TRP A 39 6.38 9.22 7.43
N SER A 40 5.70 8.06 7.32
CA SER A 40 6.30 6.83 6.79
C SER A 40 5.31 6.03 5.95
N TRP A 41 5.83 5.17 5.07
CA TRP A 41 5.03 4.32 4.21
C TRP A 41 4.31 3.21 5.00
N GLU A 42 4.90 2.74 6.09
CA GLU A 42 4.25 1.82 7.03
C GLU A 42 3.01 2.45 7.66
N GLN A 43 3.14 3.68 8.17
CA GLN A 43 2.00 4.43 8.72
C GLN A 43 0.92 4.72 7.66
N LEU A 44 1.31 4.82 6.39
CA LEU A 44 0.38 4.91 5.28
C LEU A 44 -0.38 3.59 5.13
N GLY A 45 0.33 2.46 5.15
CA GLY A 45 -0.24 1.11 5.11
C GLY A 45 -1.30 0.89 6.18
N ASP A 46 -1.03 1.30 7.43
CA ASP A 46 -1.99 1.17 8.54
C ASP A 46 -3.32 1.93 8.32
N LYS A 47 -3.32 2.91 7.41
CA LYS A 47 -4.47 3.80 7.14
C LYS A 47 -5.00 3.67 5.72
N ILE A 48 -4.40 2.82 4.88
CA ILE A 48 -4.61 2.88 3.44
C ILE A 48 -6.05 2.56 3.03
N ASP A 49 -6.72 1.66 3.75
CA ASP A 49 -8.13 1.32 3.52
C ASP A 49 -9.03 2.54 3.74
N LEU A 50 -8.83 3.26 4.85
CA LEU A 50 -9.59 4.48 5.17
C LEU A 50 -9.32 5.58 4.15
N LEU A 51 -8.07 5.76 3.73
CA LEU A 51 -7.69 6.76 2.73
C LEU A 51 -8.30 6.43 1.37
N CYS A 52 -8.37 5.15 0.97
CA CYS A 52 -9.08 4.76 -0.24
C CYS A 52 -10.54 5.20 -0.19
N VAL A 53 -11.23 5.02 0.94
CA VAL A 53 -12.63 5.46 1.08
C VAL A 53 -12.76 6.98 1.02
N ARG A 54 -11.94 7.71 1.79
CA ARG A 54 -12.03 9.18 1.89
C ARG A 54 -11.72 9.88 0.57
N TYR A 55 -10.80 9.35 -0.23
CA TYR A 55 -10.36 9.96 -1.49
C TYR A 55 -11.11 9.46 -2.73
N ASP A 56 -11.94 8.42 -2.61
CA ASP A 56 -12.75 7.92 -3.73
C ASP A 56 -14.07 8.68 -3.86
N VAL A 57 -14.88 8.27 -4.83
CA VAL A 57 -16.21 8.84 -5.09
C VAL A 57 -17.11 8.72 -3.85
N GLY A 58 -17.70 9.83 -3.43
CA GLY A 58 -18.53 9.95 -2.24
C GLY A 58 -17.76 10.25 -0.94
N GLY A 59 -16.42 10.25 -0.99
CA GLY A 59 -15.57 10.56 0.15
C GLY A 59 -15.35 12.06 0.35
N GLU A 60 -14.96 12.44 1.57
CA GLU A 60 -14.71 13.84 1.96
C GLU A 60 -13.53 14.50 1.21
N GLU A 61 -12.61 13.71 0.68
CA GLU A 61 -11.41 14.15 -0.05
C GLU A 61 -11.51 13.83 -1.55
N GLN A 62 -12.71 13.51 -2.07
CA GLN A 62 -12.94 13.12 -3.45
C GLN A 62 -12.36 14.12 -4.45
N GLU A 63 -12.56 15.43 -4.23
CA GLU A 63 -12.09 16.46 -5.16
C GLU A 63 -10.57 16.36 -5.36
N PHE A 64 -9.83 16.15 -4.28
CA PHE A 64 -8.39 15.94 -4.36
C PHE A 64 -8.06 14.58 -4.97
N GLY A 65 -8.74 13.50 -4.57
CA GLY A 65 -8.54 12.16 -5.10
C GLY A 65 -8.79 12.03 -6.61
N SER A 66 -9.71 12.84 -7.15
CA SER A 66 -10.06 12.88 -8.57
C SER A 66 -9.07 13.66 -9.45
N LYS A 67 -8.08 14.35 -8.87
CA LYS A 67 -7.11 15.14 -9.63
C LYS A 67 -6.29 14.28 -10.60
N SER A 68 -5.89 14.91 -11.71
CA SER A 68 -5.07 14.30 -12.74
C SER A 68 -5.66 12.97 -13.22
N ASP A 69 -6.90 13.01 -13.70
CA ASP A 69 -7.63 11.84 -14.15
C ASP A 69 -7.68 10.71 -13.11
N ARG A 70 -7.98 11.06 -11.85
CA ARG A 70 -8.06 10.11 -10.73
C ARG A 70 -6.74 9.39 -10.42
N THR A 71 -5.60 9.92 -10.86
CA THR A 71 -4.28 9.32 -10.60
C THR A 71 -4.03 9.14 -9.10
N ILE A 72 -4.48 10.09 -8.27
CA ILE A 72 -4.28 10.03 -6.81
C ILE A 72 -5.00 8.83 -6.21
N ILE A 73 -6.31 8.69 -6.44
CA ILE A 73 -7.06 7.55 -5.91
C ILE A 73 -6.58 6.22 -6.52
N ASN A 74 -6.20 6.20 -7.79
CA ASN A 74 -5.67 4.99 -8.42
C ASN A 74 -4.33 4.57 -7.79
N ALA A 75 -3.46 5.53 -7.46
CA ALA A 75 -2.21 5.26 -6.78
C ALA A 75 -2.44 4.72 -5.35
N LEU A 76 -3.39 5.29 -4.60
CA LEU A 76 -3.75 4.79 -3.26
C LEU A 76 -4.30 3.36 -3.30
N LYS A 77 -5.23 3.08 -4.22
CA LYS A 77 -5.78 1.72 -4.39
C LYS A 77 -4.70 0.71 -4.75
N ARG A 78 -3.77 1.08 -5.63
CA ARG A 78 -2.66 0.19 -6.00
C ARG A 78 -1.71 -0.06 -4.83
N TYR A 79 -1.45 0.96 -4.01
CA TYR A 79 -0.68 0.77 -2.78
C TYR A 79 -1.41 -0.11 -1.77
N ASN A 80 -2.73 0.00 -1.67
CA ASN A 80 -3.54 -0.88 -0.82
C ASN A 80 -3.41 -2.34 -1.26
N GLU A 81 -3.52 -2.62 -2.57
CA GLU A 81 -3.33 -3.97 -3.09
C GLU A 81 -1.94 -4.52 -2.75
N TYR A 82 -0.89 -3.73 -2.96
CA TYR A 82 0.47 -4.10 -2.57
C TYR A 82 0.54 -4.44 -1.07
N PHE A 83 0.05 -3.54 -0.21
CA PHE A 83 0.10 -3.72 1.24
C PHE A 83 -0.67 -4.96 1.69
N MET A 84 -1.86 -5.20 1.14
CA MET A 84 -2.67 -6.37 1.42
C MET A 84 -2.01 -7.67 0.94
N THR A 85 -1.36 -7.68 -0.23
CA THR A 85 -0.62 -8.86 -0.68
C THR A 85 0.55 -9.19 0.24
N THR A 86 1.26 -8.18 0.75
CA THR A 86 2.37 -8.33 1.70
C THR A 86 1.85 -8.79 3.07
N ALA A 87 0.80 -8.15 3.60
CA ALA A 87 0.20 -8.49 4.90
C ALA A 87 -0.37 -9.92 4.91
N GLN A 88 -1.12 -10.31 3.88
CA GLN A 88 -1.62 -11.67 3.73
C GLN A 88 -0.50 -12.71 3.64
N TYR A 89 0.64 -12.35 3.05
CA TYR A 89 1.80 -13.24 3.00
C TYR A 89 2.46 -13.39 4.37
N LEU A 90 2.58 -12.31 5.14
CA LEU A 90 3.09 -12.34 6.52
C LEU A 90 2.19 -13.18 7.43
N GLU A 91 0.86 -13.00 7.38
CA GLU A 91 -0.08 -13.84 8.14
C GLU A 91 0.06 -15.33 7.78
N LYS A 92 0.25 -15.65 6.49
CA LYS A 92 0.49 -17.04 6.06
C LYS A 92 1.77 -17.60 6.66
N ILE A 93 2.84 -16.81 6.71
CA ILE A 93 4.11 -17.21 7.34
C ILE A 93 3.92 -17.40 8.85
N GLU A 94 3.29 -16.46 9.55
CA GLU A 94 3.06 -16.56 10.99
C GLU A 94 2.26 -17.82 11.35
N ASN A 95 1.20 -18.09 10.59
CA ASN A 95 0.40 -19.29 10.73
C ASN A 95 1.21 -20.57 10.42
N PHE A 96 2.08 -20.54 9.41
CA PHE A 96 2.98 -21.67 9.11
C PHE A 96 3.98 -21.91 10.24
N LEU A 97 4.61 -20.86 10.76
CA LEU A 97 5.55 -20.93 11.87
C LEU A 97 4.89 -21.41 13.16
N LEU A 98 3.64 -21.00 13.42
CA LEU A 98 2.86 -21.48 14.56
C LEU A 98 2.61 -22.99 14.47
N LYS A 99 2.24 -23.50 13.28
CA LYS A 99 2.06 -24.94 13.05
C LYS A 99 3.35 -25.73 13.26
N LEU A 100 4.49 -25.20 12.81
CA LEU A 100 5.81 -25.84 13.06
C LEU A 100 6.12 -25.90 14.56
N LYS A 101 5.91 -24.81 15.30
CA LYS A 101 6.12 -24.77 16.76
C LYS A 101 5.24 -25.77 17.50
N GLN A 102 4.00 -25.97 17.06
CA GLN A 102 3.07 -26.94 17.64
C GLN A 102 3.39 -28.40 17.28
N GLY A 103 4.07 -28.64 16.16
CA GLY A 103 4.50 -29.97 15.71
C GLY A 103 5.76 -30.51 16.40
N ILE A 104 6.61 -29.65 16.97
CA ILE A 104 7.90 -30.03 17.57
C ILE A 104 7.75 -30.49 19.04
N GLY A 105 6.58 -30.28 19.67
CA GLY A 105 6.30 -30.65 21.07
C GLY A 105 5.68 -32.04 21.30
N LYS A 106 5.64 -32.91 20.28
CA LYS A 106 5.13 -34.29 20.40
C LYS A 106 6.24 -35.30 20.11
N CYS A 107 7.19 -35.42 21.01
CA CYS A 107 8.06 -36.58 21.16
C CYS A 107 8.13 -36.94 22.64
#